data_AF-A0A920W1A4-F1
#
_entry.id   AF-A0A920W1A4-F1
#
_cell.length_a   1.000
_cell.length_b   1.000
_cell.length_c   1.000
_cell.angle_alpha   90.00
_cell.angle_beta   90.00
_cell.angle_gamma   90.00
#
_symmetry.space_group_name_H-M   'P 1'
#
loop_
_entity.id
_entity.type
_entity.pdbx_description
1 polymer ?
#
loop_
_entity_poly.entity_id
_entity_poly.type
_entity_poly.pdbx_seq_one_letter_code
_entity_poly.pdbx_strand_id
1 'polypeptide(L)'
;MITGIITFLLFVAVIGSILYGQRLIKSEKVDTVFGNPERAKGGTHWVIVGTCFLMLSWLYYSWDIAKSLYPNSANELCQVAKVNESLLSLKYLFPIEERQHKSTAIIKRENININKYIVEIQNSPDLINKDKEKFISLLNKTQLMIPSLTEEKYLETDIKNIINELTNRIKQLTVNFPKDSYPPALSEEEENKRIEALKKQKGWGATGMEVLLFLKLKQV
;
A
#
# COMPACT_ATOMS: atom_id res chain seq x y z
N MET A 1 -16.86 -19.47 -8.16
CA MET A 1 -17.90 -20.17 -8.96
C MET A 1 -19.21 -20.29 -8.18
N ILE A 2 -19.28 -21.06 -7.08
CA ILE A 2 -20.51 -21.19 -6.27
C ILE A 2 -20.98 -19.83 -5.70
N THR A 3 -20.05 -19.06 -5.12
CA THR A 3 -20.34 -17.72 -4.56
C THR A 3 -20.86 -16.74 -5.60
N GLY A 4 -20.34 -16.77 -6.83
CA GLY A 4 -20.83 -15.96 -7.95
C GLY A 4 -22.28 -16.29 -8.35
N ILE A 5 -22.63 -17.58 -8.41
CA ILE A 5 -24.00 -18.01 -8.68
C ILE A 5 -24.94 -17.53 -7.57
N ILE A 6 -24.52 -17.65 -6.31
CA ILE A 6 -25.28 -17.15 -5.15
C ILE A 6 -25.49 -15.64 -5.25
N THR A 7 -24.46 -14.87 -5.59
CA THR A 7 -24.60 -13.41 -5.74
C THR A 7 -25.57 -13.02 -6.82
N PHE A 8 -25.56 -13.73 -7.96
CA PHE A 8 -26.49 -13.49 -9.06
C PHE A 8 -27.94 -13.78 -8.62
N LEU A 9 -28.17 -14.89 -7.93
CA LEU A 9 -29.50 -15.23 -7.40
C LEU A 9 -30.01 -14.20 -6.38
N LEU A 10 -29.13 -13.66 -5.53
CA LEU A 10 -29.50 -12.60 -4.59
C LEU A 10 -29.96 -11.32 -5.31
N PHE A 11 -29.28 -10.91 -6.38
CA PHE A 11 -29.73 -9.76 -7.18
C PHE A 11 -31.09 -9.99 -7.82
N VAL A 12 -31.31 -11.18 -8.39
CA VAL A 12 -32.62 -11.55 -8.98
C VAL A 12 -33.71 -11.57 -7.90
N ALA A 13 -33.43 -12.10 -6.72
CA ALA A 13 -34.37 -12.14 -5.60
C ALA A 13 -34.75 -10.74 -5.10
N VAL A 14 -33.80 -9.80 -5.04
CA VAL A 14 -34.05 -8.40 -4.67
C VAL A 14 -34.96 -7.73 -5.70
N ILE A 15 -34.62 -7.83 -6.99
CA ILE A 15 -35.43 -7.23 -8.07
C ILE A 15 -36.83 -7.83 -8.10
N GLY A 16 -36.93 -9.16 -8.00
CA GLY A 16 -38.21 -9.87 -7.96
C GLY A 16 -39.09 -9.46 -6.79
N SER A 17 -38.50 -9.30 -5.59
CA SER A 17 -39.23 -8.89 -4.39
C SER A 17 -39.72 -7.44 -4.46
N ILE A 18 -38.93 -6.54 -5.06
CA ILE A 18 -39.34 -5.14 -5.27
C ILE A 18 -40.49 -5.05 -6.28
N LEU A 19 -40.38 -5.76 -7.42
CA LEU A 19 -41.44 -5.79 -8.44
C LEU A 19 -42.74 -6.41 -7.89
N TYR A 20 -42.62 -7.46 -7.07
CA TYR A 20 -43.76 -8.07 -6.40
C TYR A 20 -44.42 -7.11 -5.41
N GLY A 21 -43.63 -6.45 -4.56
CA GLY A 21 -44.14 -5.44 -3.61
C GLY A 21 -44.86 -4.29 -4.29
N GLN A 22 -44.31 -3.76 -5.38
CA GLN A 22 -44.96 -2.70 -6.17
C GLN A 22 -46.29 -3.13 -6.80
N ARG A 23 -46.40 -4.40 -7.24
CA ARG A 23 -47.66 -4.94 -7.75
C ARG A 23 -48.69 -5.11 -6.63
N LEU A 24 -48.26 -5.61 -5.47
CA LEU A 24 -49.13 -5.85 -4.32
C LEU A 24 -49.74 -4.53 -3.80
N ILE A 25 -48.93 -3.48 -3.68
CA ILE A 25 -49.37 -2.14 -3.25
C ILE A 25 -50.44 -1.56 -4.18
N LYS A 26 -50.41 -1.87 -5.48
CA LYS A 26 -51.42 -1.41 -6.45
C LYS A 26 -52.75 -2.18 -6.34
N SER A 27 -52.72 -3.42 -5.83
CA SER A 27 -53.90 -4.29 -5.72
C SER A 27 -54.56 -4.25 -4.34
N GLU A 28 -53.85 -3.87 -3.28
CA GLU A 28 -54.40 -3.81 -1.92
C GLU A 28 -55.16 -2.49 -1.66
N LYS A 29 -56.38 -2.60 -1.12
CA LYS A 29 -57.14 -1.44 -0.61
C LYS A 29 -56.57 -1.02 0.74
N VAL A 30 -56.19 0.25 0.88
CA VAL A 30 -55.45 0.79 2.03
C VAL A 30 -56.35 1.06 3.26
N ASP A 31 -57.66 0.83 3.15
CA ASP A 31 -58.68 1.23 4.16
C ASP A 31 -58.81 0.32 5.39
N THR A 32 -57.83 -0.56 5.65
CA THR A 32 -57.83 -1.37 6.89
C THR A 32 -57.04 -0.68 7.99
N VAL A 33 -57.74 -0.38 9.09
CA VAL A 33 -57.20 0.19 10.34
C VAL A 33 -56.04 -0.67 10.84
N PHE A 34 -55.01 -0.03 11.41
CA PHE A 34 -53.85 -0.70 12.02
C PHE A 34 -54.31 -1.84 12.95
N GLY A 35 -53.88 -3.08 12.70
CA GLY A 35 -54.22 -4.26 13.51
C GLY A 35 -54.88 -5.44 12.77
N ASN A 36 -55.19 -5.32 11.47
CA ASN A 36 -55.72 -6.47 10.70
C ASN A 36 -54.60 -7.53 10.45
N PRO A 37 -54.76 -8.79 10.88
CA PRO A 37 -53.78 -9.86 10.65
C PRO A 37 -53.50 -10.15 9.17
N GLU A 38 -54.41 -9.78 8.26
CA GLU A 38 -54.20 -9.93 6.81
C GLU A 38 -53.09 -9.00 6.29
N ARG A 39 -52.99 -7.77 6.82
CA ARG A 39 -51.93 -6.81 6.47
C ARG A 39 -50.56 -7.24 7.00
N ALA A 40 -50.51 -7.97 8.12
CA ALA A 40 -49.27 -8.48 8.70
C ALA A 40 -48.63 -9.61 7.87
N LYS A 41 -49.43 -10.36 7.10
CA LYS A 41 -48.94 -11.47 6.24
C LYS A 41 -48.30 -11.00 4.94
N GLY A 42 -48.62 -9.79 4.47
CA GLY A 42 -48.14 -9.25 3.18
C GLY A 42 -46.68 -8.76 3.17
N GLY A 43 -46.03 -8.61 4.33
CA GLY A 43 -44.70 -7.98 4.45
C GLY A 43 -43.48 -8.87 4.15
N THR A 44 -43.66 -10.13 3.78
CA THR A 44 -42.57 -11.11 3.60
C THR A 44 -41.55 -10.69 2.53
N HIS A 45 -42.00 -10.02 1.47
CA HIS A 45 -41.13 -9.53 0.40
C HIS A 45 -40.11 -8.48 0.89
N TRP A 46 -40.47 -7.62 1.86
CA TRP A 46 -39.52 -6.67 2.46
C TRP A 46 -38.48 -7.35 3.35
N VAL A 47 -38.86 -8.43 4.05
CA VAL A 47 -37.92 -9.24 4.86
C VAL A 47 -36.88 -9.92 3.97
N ILE A 48 -37.31 -10.43 2.80
CA ILE A 48 -36.41 -11.03 1.81
C ILE A 48 -35.43 -9.99 1.27
N VAL A 49 -35.90 -8.78 0.93
CA VAL A 49 -35.03 -7.68 0.49
C VAL A 49 -34.00 -7.31 1.57
N GLY A 50 -34.43 -7.18 2.82
CA GLY A 50 -33.53 -6.86 3.95
C GLY A 50 -32.46 -7.92 4.17
N THR A 51 -32.85 -9.20 4.15
CA THR A 51 -31.91 -10.32 4.30
C THR A 51 -30.92 -10.40 3.14
N CYS A 52 -31.39 -10.21 1.90
CA CYS A 52 -30.51 -10.20 0.72
C CYS A 52 -29.52 -9.03 0.77
N PHE A 53 -29.93 -7.85 1.24
CA PHE A 53 -29.06 -6.69 1.36
C PHE A 53 -27.94 -6.91 2.40
N LEU A 54 -28.27 -7.49 3.56
CA LEU A 54 -27.27 -7.87 4.56
C LEU A 54 -26.27 -8.89 4.01
N MET A 55 -26.76 -9.92 3.31
CA MET A 55 -25.89 -10.93 2.69
C MET A 55 -25.00 -10.34 1.60
N LEU A 56 -25.52 -9.42 0.77
CA LEU A 56 -24.72 -8.73 -0.25
C LEU A 56 -23.66 -7.82 0.38
N SER A 57 -24.00 -7.13 1.48
CA SER A 57 -23.04 -6.32 2.23
C SER A 57 -21.92 -7.18 2.81
N TRP A 58 -22.25 -8.33 3.40
CA TRP A 58 -21.26 -9.29 3.90
C TRP A 58 -20.34 -9.80 2.80
N LEU A 59 -20.90 -10.24 1.67
CA LEU A 59 -20.15 -10.73 0.52
C LEU A 59 -19.26 -9.66 -0.11
N TYR A 60 -19.70 -8.40 -0.12
CA TYR A 60 -18.92 -7.26 -0.58
C TYR A 60 -17.68 -7.03 0.30
N TYR A 61 -17.86 -6.97 1.62
CA TYR A 61 -16.74 -6.78 2.56
C TYR A 61 -15.80 -7.98 2.66
N SER A 62 -16.30 -9.20 2.44
CA SER A 62 -15.50 -10.43 2.51
C SER A 62 -14.63 -10.67 1.26
N TRP A 63 -14.69 -9.78 0.25
CA TRP A 63 -13.98 -9.89 -1.04
C TRP A 63 -14.30 -11.17 -1.85
N ASP A 64 -15.19 -12.03 -1.37
CA ASP A 64 -15.58 -13.30 -2.02
C ASP A 64 -16.22 -13.09 -3.40
N ILE A 65 -16.92 -11.96 -3.60
CA ILE A 65 -17.51 -11.60 -4.89
C ILE A 65 -16.42 -11.44 -5.96
N ALA A 66 -15.38 -10.65 -5.66
CA ALA A 66 -14.34 -10.37 -6.65
C ALA A 66 -13.48 -11.61 -6.93
N LYS A 67 -13.20 -12.45 -5.92
CA LYS A 67 -12.52 -13.74 -6.11
C LYS A 67 -13.34 -14.69 -6.99
N SER A 68 -14.66 -14.63 -6.91
CA SER A 68 -15.54 -15.48 -7.72
C SER A 68 -15.65 -15.04 -9.18
N LEU A 69 -15.68 -13.73 -9.43
CA LEU A 69 -15.89 -13.16 -10.77
C LEU A 69 -14.57 -12.99 -11.53
N TYR A 70 -13.50 -12.62 -10.83
CA TYR A 70 -12.19 -12.35 -11.41
C TYR A 70 -11.11 -13.13 -10.66
N PRO A 71 -11.06 -14.46 -10.79
CA PRO A 71 -10.15 -15.31 -10.01
C PRO A 71 -8.68 -14.99 -10.29
N ASN A 72 -8.32 -14.69 -11.55
CA ASN A 72 -6.95 -14.36 -11.94
C ASN A 72 -6.52 -13.02 -11.35
N SER A 73 -7.32 -11.97 -11.54
CA SER A 73 -7.04 -10.63 -11.01
C SER A 73 -7.03 -10.59 -9.48
N ALA A 74 -7.91 -11.35 -8.81
CA ALA A 74 -7.88 -11.47 -7.35
C ALA A 74 -6.59 -12.15 -6.85
N ASN A 75 -6.08 -13.13 -7.59
CA ASN A 75 -4.81 -13.78 -7.26
C ASN A 75 -3.61 -12.84 -7.49
N GLU A 76 -3.61 -12.05 -8.55
CA GLU A 76 -2.59 -11.02 -8.82
C GLU A 76 -2.60 -9.93 -7.75
N LEU A 77 -3.78 -9.40 -7.38
CA LEU A 77 -3.90 -8.40 -6.31
C LEU A 77 -3.41 -8.94 -4.97
N CYS A 78 -3.69 -10.21 -4.66
CA CYS A 78 -3.16 -10.89 -3.49
C CYS A 78 -1.62 -11.01 -3.55
N GLN A 79 -1.05 -11.29 -4.72
CA GLN A 79 0.40 -11.31 -4.91
C GLN A 79 1.02 -9.92 -4.69
N VAL A 80 0.44 -8.87 -5.28
CA VAL A 80 0.87 -7.48 -5.08
C VAL A 80 0.80 -7.10 -3.60
N ALA A 81 -0.29 -7.45 -2.91
CA ALA A 81 -0.46 -7.17 -1.48
C ALA A 81 0.64 -7.84 -0.64
N LYS A 82 1.00 -9.09 -0.94
CA LYS A 82 2.10 -9.78 -0.23
C LYS A 82 3.47 -9.19 -0.53
N VAL A 83 3.74 -8.80 -1.77
CA VAL A 83 4.97 -8.09 -2.11
C VAL A 83 5.03 -6.79 -1.31
N ASN A 84 3.94 -6.02 -1.28
CA ASN A 84 3.87 -4.80 -0.51
C ASN A 84 4.05 -5.01 1.00
N GLU A 85 3.46 -6.08 1.56
CA GLU A 85 3.63 -6.47 2.96
C GLU A 85 5.08 -6.86 3.26
N SER A 86 5.75 -7.60 2.38
CA SER A 86 7.17 -7.93 2.54
C SER A 86 8.07 -6.68 2.48
N LEU A 87 7.71 -5.71 1.64
CA LEU A 87 8.38 -4.41 1.53
C LEU A 87 8.09 -3.48 2.70
N LEU A 88 7.12 -3.79 3.57
CA LEU A 88 6.78 -2.97 4.74
C LEU A 88 8.00 -2.85 5.68
N SER A 89 8.74 -3.94 5.88
CA SER A 89 9.99 -3.95 6.64
C SER A 89 11.03 -2.98 6.05
N LEU A 90 11.17 -3.01 4.72
CA LEU A 90 12.06 -2.11 3.98
C LEU A 90 11.60 -0.65 4.09
N LYS A 91 10.29 -0.40 4.05
CA LYS A 91 9.69 0.93 4.21
C LYS A 91 9.88 1.50 5.63
N TYR A 92 9.98 0.66 6.65
CA TYR A 92 10.32 1.08 8.01
C TYR A 92 11.82 1.32 8.20
N LEU A 93 12.68 0.51 7.57
CA LEU A 93 14.14 0.69 7.64
C LEU A 93 14.62 1.86 6.78
N PHE A 94 14.04 2.00 5.59
CA PHE A 94 14.36 3.02 4.62
C PHE A 94 13.10 3.86 4.38
N PRO A 95 13.13 5.17 4.64
CA PRO A 95 12.00 6.04 4.40
C PRO A 95 11.83 6.29 2.90
N ILE A 96 11.31 5.29 2.17
CA ILE A 96 11.15 5.29 0.71
C ILE A 96 9.98 6.20 0.27
N GLU A 97 8.96 6.34 1.12
CA GLU A 97 7.80 7.22 0.87
C GLU A 97 8.02 8.66 1.37
N GLU A 98 8.93 8.89 2.31
CA GLU A 98 9.23 10.24 2.74
C GLU A 98 10.15 10.91 1.72
N ARG A 99 9.78 12.11 1.24
CA ARG A 99 10.61 12.89 0.31
C ARG A 99 12.00 13.22 0.84
N GLN A 100 12.24 13.10 2.16
CA GLN A 100 13.45 13.56 2.82
C GLN A 100 13.86 12.58 3.93
N HIS A 101 15.08 12.03 3.85
CA HIS A 101 15.70 11.32 4.97
C HIS A 101 15.79 12.22 6.22
N LYS A 102 15.77 11.63 7.42
CA LYS A 102 15.90 12.35 8.70
C LYS A 102 17.08 13.34 8.72
N SER A 103 18.20 12.99 8.08
CA SER A 103 19.38 13.86 7.95
C SER A 103 19.15 15.06 7.01
N THR A 104 18.42 14.90 5.91
CA THR A 104 18.12 16.02 4.99
C THR A 104 17.02 16.93 5.54
N ALA A 105 16.12 16.41 6.36
CA ALA A 105 15.15 17.21 7.11
C ALA A 105 15.84 18.17 8.12
N ILE A 106 16.93 17.73 8.77
CA ILE A 106 17.73 18.59 9.66
C ILE A 106 18.37 19.73 8.87
N ILE A 107 19.03 19.44 7.74
CA ILE A 107 19.64 20.47 6.87
C ILE A 107 18.61 21.50 6.40
N LYS A 108 17.40 21.06 6.05
CA LYS A 108 16.30 21.96 5.66
C LYS A 108 15.85 22.84 6.81
N ARG A 109 15.70 22.28 8.01
CA ARG A 109 15.32 23.03 9.22
C ARG A 109 16.37 24.08 9.56
N GLU A 110 17.65 23.72 9.55
CA GLU A 110 18.74 24.66 9.83
C GLU A 110 18.80 25.79 8.80
N ASN A 111 18.60 25.50 7.52
CA ASN A 111 18.49 26.54 6.49
C ASN A 111 17.33 27.53 6.75
N ILE A 112 16.17 27.03 7.17
CA ILE A 112 15.01 27.87 7.53
C ILE A 112 15.34 28.74 8.75
N ASN A 113 15.98 28.18 9.78
CA ASN A 113 16.39 28.91 10.97
C ASN A 113 17.41 30.00 10.66
N ILE A 114 18.43 29.69 9.85
CA ILE A 114 19.43 30.67 9.42
C ILE A 114 18.77 31.83 8.67
N ASN A 115 17.87 31.55 7.73
CA ASN A 115 17.14 32.58 7.02
C ASN A 115 16.30 33.46 7.96
N LYS A 116 15.67 32.84 8.97
CA LYS A 116 14.92 33.58 10.00
C LYS A 116 15.84 34.51 10.80
N TYR A 117 17.01 34.04 11.21
CA TYR A 117 17.99 34.87 11.92
C TYR A 117 18.54 36.01 11.07
N ILE A 118 18.77 35.78 9.77
CA ILE A 118 19.19 36.85 8.84
C ILE A 118 18.15 37.98 8.82
N VAL A 119 16.86 37.63 8.73
CA VAL A 119 15.75 38.59 8.73
C VAL A 119 15.66 39.33 10.08
N GLU A 120 15.80 38.63 11.20
CA GLU A 120 15.79 39.23 12.54
C GLU A 120 16.96 40.22 12.74
N ILE A 121 18.16 39.86 12.30
CA ILE A 121 19.37 40.72 12.41
C ILE A 121 19.22 41.96 11.53
N GLN A 122 18.70 41.84 10.31
CA GLN A 122 18.46 42.98 9.43
C GLN A 122 17.50 43.99 10.06
N ASN A 123 16.41 43.49 10.64
CA ASN A 123 15.33 44.31 11.21
C ASN A 123 15.59 44.79 12.66
N SER A 124 16.67 44.34 13.30
CA SER A 124 16.98 44.73 14.69
C SER A 124 17.35 46.23 14.78
N PRO A 125 16.66 47.02 15.63
CA PRO A 125 16.98 48.43 15.83
C PRO A 125 18.23 48.67 16.71
N ASP A 126 18.61 47.69 17.53
CA ASP A 126 19.67 47.82 18.54
C ASP A 126 21.08 47.55 17.98
N LEU A 127 21.18 47.01 16.77
CA LEU A 127 22.44 46.61 16.15
C LEU A 127 22.99 47.69 15.20
N ILE A 128 24.28 47.98 15.33
CA ILE A 128 25.03 48.84 14.41
C ILE A 128 25.18 48.13 13.05
N ASN A 129 25.05 48.87 11.94
CA ASN A 129 25.10 48.31 10.58
C ASN A 129 26.35 47.47 10.30
N LYS A 130 27.51 47.87 10.82
CA LYS A 130 28.77 47.12 10.69
C LYS A 130 28.71 45.73 11.34
N ASP A 131 28.03 45.61 12.48
CA ASP A 131 27.87 44.33 13.17
C ASP A 131 26.85 43.45 12.46
N LYS A 132 25.77 44.04 11.92
CA LYS A 132 24.80 43.34 11.07
C LYS A 132 25.47 42.67 9.88
N GLU A 133 26.32 43.41 9.15
CA GLU A 133 27.07 42.86 8.01
C GLU A 133 27.96 41.69 8.43
N LYS A 134 28.63 41.80 9.58
CA LYS A 134 29.52 40.76 10.09
C LYS A 134 28.76 39.50 10.51
N PHE A 135 27.62 39.64 11.18
CA PHE A 135 26.78 38.50 11.58
C PHE A 135 26.13 37.81 10.37
N ILE A 136 25.62 38.57 9.40
CA ILE A 136 25.07 38.01 8.16
C ILE A 136 26.18 37.28 7.37
N SER A 137 27.38 37.85 7.29
CA SER A 137 28.53 37.19 6.67
C SER A 137 28.86 35.86 7.34
N LEU A 138 28.80 35.80 8.67
CA LEU A 138 29.02 34.57 9.42
C LEU A 138 27.93 33.53 9.12
N LEU A 139 26.65 33.91 9.18
CA LEU A 139 25.53 33.02 8.91
C LEU A 139 25.55 32.47 7.48
N ASN A 140 25.89 33.31 6.49
CA ASN A 140 26.05 32.88 5.10
C ASN A 140 27.19 31.86 4.95
N LYS A 141 28.33 32.06 5.65
CA LYS A 141 29.42 31.08 5.67
C LYS A 141 29.01 29.77 6.35
N THR A 142 28.26 29.83 7.45
CA THR A 142 27.72 28.64 8.12
C THR A 142 26.77 27.88 7.20
N GLN A 143 25.91 28.59 6.46
CA GLN A 143 25.00 27.99 5.50
C GLN A 143 25.74 27.24 4.38
N LEU A 144 26.86 27.80 3.90
CA LEU A 144 27.73 27.17 2.90
C LEU A 144 28.55 26.00 3.45
N MET A 145 28.83 25.98 4.76
CA MET A 145 29.56 24.89 5.42
C MET A 145 28.70 23.62 5.56
N ILE A 146 27.39 23.75 5.71
CA ILE A 146 26.47 22.61 5.83
C ILE A 146 26.61 21.63 4.64
N PRO A 147 26.52 22.07 3.37
CA PRO A 147 26.73 21.19 2.22
C PRO A 147 28.20 20.79 2.04
N SER A 148 29.17 21.60 2.45
CA SER A 148 30.59 21.25 2.30
C SER A 148 30.99 20.05 3.14
N LEU A 149 30.33 19.83 4.28
CA LEU A 149 30.51 18.61 5.09
C LEU A 149 29.98 17.34 4.38
N THR A 150 29.18 17.51 3.33
CA THR A 150 28.62 16.42 2.51
C THR A 150 29.21 16.37 1.10
N GLU A 151 30.16 17.25 0.78
CA GLU A 151 30.77 17.30 -0.54
C GLU A 151 31.59 16.03 -0.81
N GLU A 152 31.38 15.42 -1.98
CA GLU A 152 32.06 14.20 -2.41
C GLU A 152 33.59 14.33 -2.38
N LYS A 153 34.10 15.55 -2.61
CA LYS A 153 35.54 15.84 -2.55
C LYS A 153 36.17 15.46 -1.21
N TYR A 154 35.44 15.63 -0.11
CA TYR A 154 35.94 15.36 1.25
C TYR A 154 35.63 13.94 1.75
N LEU A 155 34.95 13.11 0.95
CA LEU A 155 34.75 11.70 1.29
C LEU A 155 36.07 10.93 1.18
N GLU A 156 36.27 10.03 2.13
CA GLU A 156 37.39 9.10 2.14
C GLU A 156 37.36 8.18 0.91
N THR A 157 38.54 7.86 0.36
CA THR A 157 38.67 7.05 -0.85
C THR A 157 38.05 5.67 -0.69
N ASP A 158 38.17 5.05 0.48
CA ASP A 158 37.62 3.73 0.77
C ASP A 158 36.08 3.74 0.70
N ILE A 159 35.45 4.79 1.24
CA ILE A 159 34.00 4.98 1.15
C ILE A 159 33.56 5.16 -0.30
N LYS A 160 34.30 5.94 -1.10
CA LYS A 160 34.01 6.11 -2.54
C LYS A 160 34.08 4.78 -3.28
N ASN A 161 35.07 3.95 -2.97
CA ASN A 161 35.21 2.62 -3.56
C ASN A 161 34.03 1.72 -3.20
N ILE A 162 33.61 1.69 -1.94
CA ILE A 162 32.43 0.93 -1.48
C ILE A 162 31.16 1.42 -2.18
N ILE A 163 30.94 2.74 -2.28
CA ILE A 163 29.78 3.31 -2.98
C ILE A 163 29.79 2.92 -4.45
N ASN A 164 30.96 2.96 -5.11
CA ASN A 164 31.11 2.56 -6.50
C ASN A 164 30.82 1.07 -6.71
N GLU A 165 31.30 0.21 -5.82
CA GLU A 165 31.01 -1.23 -5.85
C GLU A 165 29.51 -1.50 -5.70
N LEU A 166 28.87 -0.89 -4.70
CA LEU A 166 27.43 -0.99 -4.48
C LEU A 166 26.64 -0.49 -5.69
N THR A 167 27.03 0.65 -6.24
CA THR A 167 26.40 1.23 -7.44
C THR A 167 26.51 0.29 -8.64
N ASN A 168 27.67 -0.33 -8.84
CA ASN A 168 27.87 -1.30 -9.90
C ASN A 168 27.01 -2.55 -9.70
N ARG A 169 26.91 -3.07 -8.48
CA ARG A 169 26.03 -4.20 -8.14
C ARG A 169 24.56 -3.88 -8.41
N ILE A 170 24.09 -2.68 -8.04
CA ILE A 170 22.73 -2.22 -8.32
C ILE A 170 22.50 -2.12 -9.83
N LYS A 171 23.42 -1.51 -10.58
CA LYS A 171 23.32 -1.44 -12.05
C LYS A 171 23.24 -2.83 -12.69
N GLN A 172 24.07 -3.77 -12.25
CA GLN A 172 24.02 -5.16 -12.71
C GLN A 172 22.67 -5.82 -12.39
N LEU A 173 22.16 -5.64 -11.16
CA LEU A 173 20.83 -6.13 -10.78
C LEU A 173 19.74 -5.53 -11.66
N THR A 174 19.72 -4.22 -11.87
CA THR A 174 18.73 -3.54 -12.73
C THR A 174 18.73 -4.08 -14.16
N VAL A 175 19.90 -4.42 -14.71
CA VAL A 175 20.01 -5.02 -16.05
C VAL A 175 19.59 -6.48 -16.07
N ASN A 176 19.84 -7.23 -15.00
CA ASN A 176 19.58 -8.67 -14.95
C ASN A 176 18.14 -8.99 -14.55
N PHE A 177 17.53 -8.21 -13.66
CA PHE A 177 16.18 -8.44 -13.12
C PHE A 177 15.08 -8.60 -14.18
N PRO A 178 15.04 -7.84 -15.30
CA PRO A 178 14.02 -8.01 -16.32
C PRO A 178 14.29 -9.16 -17.31
N LYS A 179 15.43 -9.86 -17.21
CA LYS A 179 15.74 -10.98 -18.11
C LYS A 179 15.00 -12.24 -17.65
N ASP A 180 14.43 -12.99 -18.58
CA ASP A 180 13.75 -14.27 -18.30
C ASP A 180 14.70 -15.31 -17.66
N SER A 181 16.00 -15.16 -17.86
CA SER A 181 17.04 -16.00 -17.26
C SER A 181 17.38 -15.63 -15.81
N TYR A 182 16.74 -14.61 -15.25
CA TYR A 182 16.89 -14.18 -13.86
C TYR A 182 15.67 -14.60 -13.03
N PRO A 183 15.86 -15.18 -11.83
CA PRO A 183 17.13 -15.43 -11.15
C PRO A 183 17.95 -16.58 -11.79
N PRO A 184 19.29 -16.57 -11.68
CA PRO A 184 20.14 -17.63 -12.21
C PRO A 184 19.73 -19.00 -11.64
N ALA A 185 20.04 -20.06 -12.39
CA ALA A 185 19.81 -21.42 -11.94
C ALA A 185 20.55 -21.68 -10.62
N LEU A 186 19.83 -22.22 -9.64
CA LEU A 186 20.38 -22.63 -8.34
C LEU A 186 21.32 -23.82 -8.54
N SER A 187 22.28 -24.00 -7.64
CA SER A 187 23.06 -25.25 -7.58
C SER A 187 22.15 -26.43 -7.20
N GLU A 188 22.56 -27.67 -7.51
CA GLU A 188 21.76 -28.86 -7.18
C GLU A 188 21.42 -28.94 -5.68
N GLU A 189 22.32 -28.53 -4.80
CA GLU A 189 22.10 -28.49 -3.36
C GLU A 189 21.03 -27.47 -2.95
N GLU A 190 21.09 -26.27 -3.53
CA GLU A 190 20.12 -25.20 -3.26
C GLU A 190 18.75 -25.51 -3.86
N GLU A 191 18.72 -26.14 -5.04
CA GLU A 191 17.49 -26.60 -5.68
C GLU A 191 16.83 -27.72 -4.86
N ASN A 192 17.62 -28.65 -4.30
CA ASN A 192 17.13 -29.68 -3.38
C ASN A 192 16.53 -29.09 -2.10
N LYS A 193 17.22 -28.11 -1.46
CA LYS A 193 16.68 -27.38 -0.30
C LYS A 193 15.38 -26.65 -0.65
N ARG A 194 15.30 -26.06 -1.84
CA ARG A 194 14.08 -25.42 -2.37
C ARG A 194 12.95 -26.44 -2.55
N ILE A 195 13.21 -27.59 -3.14
CA ILE A 195 12.20 -28.64 -3.35
C ILE A 195 11.68 -29.18 -2.00
N GLU A 196 12.56 -29.36 -1.03
CA GLU A 196 12.16 -29.80 0.32
C GLU A 196 11.30 -28.74 1.04
N ALA A 197 11.67 -27.45 0.93
CA ALA A 197 10.88 -26.34 1.45
C ALA A 197 9.51 -26.23 0.75
N LEU A 198 9.46 -26.42 -0.57
CA LEU A 198 8.22 -26.44 -1.35
C LEU A 198 7.29 -27.58 -0.93
N LYS A 199 7.82 -28.77 -0.63
CA LYS A 199 7.03 -29.91 -0.13
C LYS A 199 6.42 -29.64 1.25
N LYS A 200 7.11 -28.87 2.10
CA LYS A 200 6.63 -28.44 3.42
C LYS A 200 5.59 -27.31 3.32
N GLN A 201 5.51 -26.63 2.18
CA GLN A 201 4.62 -25.51 1.97
C GLN A 201 3.18 -25.97 1.70
N LYS A 202 2.23 -25.53 2.52
CA LYS A 202 0.80 -25.66 2.22
C LYS A 202 0.37 -24.59 1.20
N GLY A 203 -0.74 -24.81 0.50
CA GLY A 203 -1.28 -23.88 -0.50
C GLY A 203 -1.43 -22.44 0.01
N TRP A 204 -1.51 -21.48 -0.93
CA TRP A 204 -1.60 -20.06 -0.59
C TRP A 204 -2.76 -19.76 0.37
N GLY A 205 -2.46 -19.21 1.55
CA GLY A 205 -3.45 -18.86 2.58
C GLY A 205 -3.83 -19.99 3.54
N ALA A 206 -3.20 -21.17 3.46
CA ALA A 206 -3.47 -22.28 4.37
C ALA A 206 -2.73 -22.18 5.73
N THR A 207 -1.66 -21.39 5.81
CA THR A 207 -0.84 -21.19 7.02
C THR A 207 -0.26 -19.77 7.05
N GLY A 208 -0.14 -19.17 8.23
CA GLY A 208 0.52 -17.86 8.45
C GLY A 208 2.06 -17.89 8.37
N MET A 209 2.63 -18.95 7.78
CA MET A 209 4.06 -19.02 7.49
C MET A 209 4.34 -18.33 6.17
N GLU A 210 5.28 -17.39 6.18
CA GLU A 210 5.71 -16.66 4.99
C GLU A 210 6.22 -17.61 3.90
N VAL A 211 5.82 -17.34 2.67
CA VAL A 211 6.30 -18.04 1.49
C VAL A 211 7.55 -17.34 1.02
N LEU A 212 8.71 -18.01 1.07
CA LEU A 212 9.95 -17.49 0.52
C LEU A 212 9.79 -17.20 -0.99
N LEU A 213 9.85 -15.92 -1.36
CA LEU A 213 9.58 -15.38 -2.71
C LEU A 213 10.41 -16.08 -3.81
N PHE A 214 11.63 -16.51 -3.48
CA PHE A 214 12.54 -17.24 -4.37
C PHE A 214 12.00 -18.58 -4.86
N LEU A 215 11.06 -19.20 -4.13
CA LEU A 215 10.62 -20.56 -4.39
C LEU A 215 9.68 -20.69 -5.60
N LYS A 216 9.14 -19.60 -6.15
CA LYS A 216 8.09 -19.68 -7.20
C LYS A 216 8.32 -18.91 -8.49
N LEU A 217 9.36 -18.05 -8.58
CA LEU A 217 9.71 -17.31 -9.80
C LEU A 217 10.11 -18.19 -11.01
N LYS A 218 10.22 -19.52 -10.85
CA LYS A 218 10.59 -20.48 -11.90
C LYS A 218 9.39 -21.32 -12.40
N GLN A 219 8.17 -21.04 -11.90
CA GLN A 219 6.93 -21.79 -12.25
C GLN A 219 5.97 -21.02 -13.17
N VAL A 220 6.33 -19.80 -13.56
CA VAL A 220 5.70 -19.04 -14.66
C VAL A 220 6.66 -19.07 -15.84
#